data_AF-A0AAN7CNT3-F1
#
_entry.id   AF-A0AAN7CNT3-F1
#
_cell.length_a   1.000
_cell.length_b   1.000
_cell.length_c   1.000
_cell.angle_alpha   90.00
_cell.angle_beta   90.00
_cell.angle_gamma   90.00
#
_symmetry.space_group_name_H-M   'P 1'
#
loop_
_entity.id
_entity.type
_entity.pdbx_description
1 polymer ?
#
loop_
_entity_poly.entity_id
_entity_poly.type
_entity_poly.pdbx_seq_one_letter_code
_entity_poly.pdbx_strand_id
1 'polypeptide(L)'
;ITGHFNIYIYIVCLPVNDSDLKNLFARVPPRSIIVLEGIEDANSQPREGSSSLSALLDTIDSTGDGHLIIITTYNIICGMDAGSADRP
;
A
#
# COMPACT_ATOMS: atom_id res chain seq x y z
N ILE A 1 -11.65 15.87 -12.61
CA ILE A 1 -12.04 15.26 -11.31
C ILE A 1 -11.43 16.06 -10.15
N THR A 2 -10.10 16.14 -10.02
CA THR A 2 -9.40 16.85 -8.93
C THR A 2 -9.81 18.31 -8.73
N GLY A 3 -9.86 19.11 -9.82
CA GLY A 3 -10.27 20.53 -9.75
C GLY A 3 -11.77 20.79 -9.52
N HIS A 4 -12.63 19.80 -9.74
CA HIS A 4 -14.08 19.94 -9.55
C HIS A 4 -14.52 19.56 -8.13
N PHE A 5 -13.85 18.57 -7.54
CA PHE A 5 -14.16 18.08 -6.19
C PHE A 5 -13.21 18.59 -5.11
N ASN A 6 -12.20 19.40 -5.49
CA ASN A 6 -11.11 19.83 -4.62
C ASN A 6 -10.45 18.61 -3.93
N ILE A 7 -10.16 17.59 -4.73
CA ILE A 7 -9.51 16.34 -4.29
C ILE A 7 -8.10 16.33 -4.83
N TYR A 8 -7.13 16.07 -3.96
CA TYR A 8 -5.73 15.90 -4.33
C TYR A 8 -5.38 14.43 -4.51
N ILE A 9 -4.61 14.09 -5.53
CA ILE A 9 -4.15 12.71 -5.78
C ILE A 9 -2.65 12.65 -5.52
N TYR A 10 -2.25 11.75 -4.62
CA TYR A 10 -0.86 11.48 -4.28
C TYR A 10 -0.54 10.06 -4.72
N ILE A 11 0.51 9.89 -5.53
CA ILE A 11 0.97 8.58 -6.00
C ILE A 11 2.29 8.30 -5.29
N VAL A 12 2.37 7.18 -4.58
CA VAL A 12 3.53 6.71 -3.83
C VAL A 12 3.99 5.40 -4.43
N CYS A 13 5.19 5.40 -5.03
CA CYS A 13 5.80 4.20 -5.58
C CYS A 13 6.69 3.56 -4.51
N LEU A 14 6.38 2.34 -4.12
CA LEU A 14 7.17 1.56 -3.16
C LEU A 14 8.39 0.89 -3.85
N PRO A 15 9.46 0.57 -3.11
CA PRO A 15 9.60 0.68 -1.65
C PRO A 15 9.96 2.09 -1.17
N VAL A 16 9.35 2.49 -0.05
CA VAL A 16 9.70 3.67 0.75
C VAL A 16 10.02 3.17 2.15
N ASN A 17 10.89 3.83 2.92
CA ASN A 17 11.16 3.42 4.31
C ASN A 17 10.07 3.92 5.28
N ASP A 18 10.03 3.35 6.49
CA ASP A 18 8.95 3.61 7.47
C ASP A 18 8.85 5.08 7.89
N SER A 19 9.98 5.76 8.04
CA SER A 19 10.00 7.18 8.45
C SER A 19 9.45 8.07 7.35
N ASP A 20 9.84 7.83 6.10
CA ASP A 20 9.39 8.60 4.95
C ASP A 20 7.91 8.33 4.65
N LEU A 21 7.44 7.09 4.82
CA LEU A 21 6.03 6.73 4.68
C LEU A 21 5.17 7.47 5.71
N LYS A 22 5.56 7.43 7.00
CA LYS A 22 4.85 8.15 8.06
C LYS A 22 4.86 9.67 7.83
N ASN A 23 6.01 10.23 7.46
CA ASN A 23 6.15 11.65 7.16
C ASN A 23 5.30 12.08 5.96
N LEU A 24 5.17 11.23 4.95
CA LEU A 24 4.34 11.48 3.78
C LEU A 24 2.88 11.58 4.20
N PHE A 25 2.35 10.55 4.87
CA PHE A 25 0.95 10.52 5.28
C PHE A 25 0.58 11.63 6.26
N ALA A 26 1.48 12.00 7.19
CA ALA A 26 1.27 13.12 8.11
C ALA A 26 1.14 14.49 7.41
N ARG A 27 1.60 14.62 6.17
CA ARG A 27 1.56 15.86 5.37
C ARG A 27 0.43 15.88 4.35
N VAL A 28 -0.25 14.75 4.13
CA VAL A 28 -1.30 14.66 3.14
C VAL A 28 -2.54 15.38 3.67
N PRO A 29 -3.07 16.39 2.95
CA PRO A 29 -4.24 17.12 3.40
C PRO A 29 -5.49 16.23 3.38
N PRO A 30 -6.49 16.51 4.24
CA PRO A 30 -7.79 15.84 4.20
C PRO A 30 -8.45 15.97 2.82
N ARG A 31 -9.30 15.01 2.44
CA ARG A 31 -9.95 14.91 1.11
C ARG A 31 -8.98 14.67 -0.02
N SER A 32 -8.11 13.68 0.16
CA SER A 32 -7.15 13.24 -0.84
C SER A 32 -7.32 11.76 -1.18
N ILE A 33 -6.85 11.41 -2.37
CA ILE A 33 -6.70 10.04 -2.82
C ILE A 33 -5.21 9.70 -2.74
N ILE A 34 -4.86 8.66 -2.00
CA ILE A 34 -3.49 8.17 -1.90
C ILE A 34 -3.42 6.85 -2.68
N VAL A 35 -2.61 6.82 -3.73
CA VAL A 35 -2.37 5.62 -4.55
C VAL A 35 -1.03 5.05 -4.13
N LEU A 36 -1.03 3.85 -3.58
CA LEU A 36 0.16 3.09 -3.25
C LEU A 36 0.41 2.09 -4.38
N GLU A 37 1.50 2.27 -5.12
CA GLU A 37 1.89 1.37 -6.20
C GLU A 37 3.09 0.51 -5.82
N GLY A 38 3.09 -0.73 -6.29
CA GLY A 38 4.24 -1.62 -6.13
C GLY A 38 4.34 -2.25 -4.73
N ILE A 39 3.21 -2.48 -4.06
CA ILE A 39 3.21 -3.39 -2.90
C ILE A 39 3.58 -4.79 -3.41
N GLU A 40 4.71 -5.31 -2.93
CA GLU A 40 5.17 -6.67 -3.22
C GLU A 40 4.41 -7.71 -2.36
N ASP A 41 4.44 -8.97 -2.79
CA ASP A 41 3.87 -10.10 -2.03
C ASP A 41 4.52 -10.19 -0.63
N ALA A 42 3.74 -10.54 0.40
CA ALA A 42 4.26 -10.83 1.74
C ALA A 42 5.30 -11.97 1.74
N ASN A 43 5.29 -12.83 0.72
CA ASN A 43 6.28 -13.88 0.51
C ASN A 43 7.53 -13.43 -0.27
N SER A 44 7.57 -12.20 -0.78
CA SER A 44 8.77 -11.68 -1.43
C SER A 44 9.84 -11.39 -0.38
N GLN A 45 11.10 -11.55 -0.78
CA GLN A 45 12.21 -11.18 0.10
C GLN A 45 12.20 -9.66 0.26
N PRO A 46 12.07 -9.12 1.50
CA PRO A 46 12.02 -7.68 1.71
C PRO A 46 13.26 -7.02 1.11
N ARG A 47 13.06 -5.99 0.29
CA ARG A 47 14.17 -5.17 -0.19
C ARG A 47 14.78 -4.43 1.00
N GLU A 48 16.11 -4.40 1.11
CA GLU A 48 16.76 -3.63 2.17
C GLU A 48 16.30 -2.17 2.12
N GLY A 49 15.80 -1.66 3.24
CA GLY A 49 15.25 -0.31 3.35
C GLY A 49 13.79 -0.15 2.94
N SER A 50 13.08 -1.23 2.59
CA SER A 50 11.63 -1.19 2.33
C SER A 50 10.83 -1.13 3.62
N SER A 51 9.72 -0.40 3.58
CA SER A 51 8.74 -0.42 4.66
C SER A 51 8.17 -1.80 4.89
N SER A 52 8.03 -2.15 6.16
CA SER A 52 7.31 -3.36 6.54
C SER A 52 5.83 -3.22 6.24
N LEU A 53 5.15 -4.32 5.89
CA LEU A 53 3.70 -4.32 5.73
C LEU A 53 3.00 -3.82 7.01
N SER A 54 3.52 -4.16 8.19
CA SER A 54 3.04 -3.66 9.47
C SER A 54 3.14 -2.14 9.59
N ALA A 55 4.27 -1.54 9.20
CA ALA A 55 4.43 -0.09 9.24
C ALA A 55 3.50 0.61 8.25
N LEU A 56 3.22 -0.02 7.11
CA LEU A 56 2.22 0.48 6.17
C LEU A 56 0.82 0.44 6.79
N LEU A 57 0.42 -0.68 7.41
CA LEU A 57 -0.88 -0.81 8.06
C LEU A 57 -1.05 0.19 9.21
N ASP A 58 -0.02 0.36 10.06
CA ASP A 58 -0.01 1.37 11.12
C ASP A 58 -0.16 2.80 10.57
N THR A 59 0.48 3.07 9.42
CA THR A 59 0.39 4.39 8.78
C THR A 59 -1.01 4.61 8.21
N ILE A 60 -1.60 3.60 7.58
CA ILE A 60 -2.97 3.65 7.05
C ILE A 60 -3.97 3.87 8.20
N ASP A 61 -3.84 3.14 9.29
CA ASP A 61 -4.72 3.27 10.47
C ASP A 61 -4.61 4.66 11.11
N SER A 62 -3.40 5.22 11.17
CA SER A 62 -3.17 6.57 11.71
C SER A 62 -3.52 7.73 10.77
N THR A 63 -3.88 7.46 9.50
CA THR A 63 -4.16 8.49 8.50
C THR A 63 -5.42 9.32 8.80
N GLY A 64 -6.37 8.76 9.56
CA GLY A 64 -7.62 9.44 9.92
C GLY A 64 -8.63 9.53 8.77
N ASP A 65 -9.75 10.22 9.02
CA ASP A 65 -10.89 10.25 8.11
C ASP A 65 -10.68 11.14 6.87
N GLY A 66 -11.44 10.85 5.81
CA GLY A 66 -11.51 11.69 4.62
C GLY A 66 -10.42 11.43 3.58
N HIS A 67 -9.72 10.30 3.69
CA HIS A 67 -8.76 9.82 2.70
C HIS A 67 -9.33 8.59 1.97
N LEU A 68 -9.17 8.55 0.65
CA LEU A 68 -9.41 7.33 -0.14
C LEU A 68 -8.05 6.72 -0.47
N ILE A 69 -7.79 5.52 0.02
CA ILE A 69 -6.52 4.83 -0.24
C ILE A 69 -6.76 3.76 -1.31
N ILE A 70 -5.99 3.83 -2.39
CA ILE A 70 -6.00 2.86 -3.48
C ILE A 70 -4.66 2.12 -3.44
N ILE A 71 -4.72 0.80 -3.32
CA ILE A 71 -3.54 -0.05 -3.32
C ILE A 71 -3.48 -0.80 -4.64
N THR A 72 -2.33 -0.74 -5.30
CA THR A 72 -2.03 -1.54 -6.49
C THR A 72 -0.77 -2.37 -6.26
N THR A 73 -0.84 -3.62 -6.70
CA THR A 73 0.22 -4.60 -6.56
C THR A 73 0.46 -5.29 -7.89
N TYR A 74 1.70 -5.63 -8.16
CA TYR A 74 2.08 -6.41 -9.32
C TYR A 74 2.16 -7.87 -8.88
N ASN A 75 1.22 -8.70 -9.35
CA ASN A 75 1.23 -10.16 -9.26
C ASN A 75 0.86 -10.75 -7.88
N ILE A 76 -0.45 -10.83 -7.58
CA ILE A 76 -0.97 -11.72 -6.52
C ILE A 76 -1.40 -13.04 -7.17
N ILE A 77 -0.47 -13.95 -7.45
CA ILE A 77 -0.85 -15.36 -7.49
C ILE A 77 -0.87 -15.79 -6.03
N CYS A 78 -2.00 -15.55 -5.35
CA CYS A 78 -2.28 -16.20 -4.08
C CYS A 78 -2.34 -17.69 -4.41
N GLY A 79 -1.31 -18.44 -4.04
CA GLY A 79 -1.25 -19.88 -4.22
C GLY A 79 -2.44 -20.51 -3.51
N MET A 80 -3.52 -20.77 -4.26
CA MET A 80 -4.41 -21.85 -3.90
C MET A 80 -3.54 -23.10 -3.93
N ASP A 81 -3.18 -23.62 -2.76
CA ASP A 81 -2.78 -25.02 -2.63
C ASP A 81 -3.91 -25.84 -3.26
N ALA A 82 -3.73 -26.16 -4.54
CA ALA A 82 -4.52 -27.17 -5.21
C ALA A 82 -4.18 -28.45 -4.46
N GLY A 83 -5.09 -28.82 -3.56
CA GLY A 83 -4.95 -29.95 -2.66
C GLY A 83 -4.27 -31.10 -3.40
N SER A 84 -3.19 -31.59 -2.79
CA SER A 84 -2.51 -32.82 -3.16
C SER A 84 -3.56 -33.90 -3.41
N ALA A 85 -3.93 -34.08 -4.68
CA ALA A 85 -4.71 -35.21 -5.11
C ALA A 85 -3.79 -36.41 -4.93
N ASP A 86 -4.03 -37.13 -3.84
CA ASP A 86 -3.65 -38.50 -3.62
C ASP A 86 -3.75 -39.25 -4.96
N ARG A 87 -2.58 -39.60 -5.52
CA ARG A 87 -2.49 -40.44 -6.70
C ARG A 87 -2.13 -41.85 -6.21
N PRO A 88 -2.85 -42.88 -6.70
CA PRO A 88 -2.76 -44.25 -6.21
C PRO A 88 -1.39 -44.90 -6.44
#